data_AF-A0A3C1T8X1-F1
#
_entry.id   AF-A0A3C1T8X1-F1
#
_cell.length_a   1.000
_cell.length_b   1.000
_cell.length_c   1.000
_cell.angle_alpha   90.00
_cell.angle_beta   90.00
_cell.angle_gamma   90.00
#
_symmetry.space_group_name_H-M   'P 1'
#
loop_
_entity.id
_entity.type
_entity.pdbx_description
1 polymer ?
#
loop_
_entity_poly.entity_id
_entity_poly.type
_entity_poly.pdbx_seq_one_letter_code
_entity_poly.pdbx_strand_id
1 'polypeptide(L)'
;MMQPDGIAQSKTGIENYNMLSAGEAYVWMPVVHHKGRKGFYTEMRYNYEAAKTASVYAGKSFSRDAALSYDITPMAGLVLGEYTGGSAAVNMELEYKKVFFSSQTQYTLNKNDRAENFFFNWSELGYQPLKWFYAGASTQLTKLYRGKPVAEYGLMLGLVFSKITIPVYVFDPLGKNKNYIIGINAEW
;
A
#
# COMPACT_ATOMS: atom_id res chain seq x y z
N MET A 1 -8.59 5.36 -9.87
CA MET A 1 -9.06 5.87 -11.18
C MET A 1 -7.91 5.86 -12.17
N MET A 2 -7.78 4.78 -12.93
CA MET A 2 -6.94 4.78 -14.12
C MET A 2 -7.48 5.83 -15.10
N GLN A 3 -6.60 6.72 -15.56
CA GLN A 3 -6.90 7.56 -16.72
C GLN A 3 -7.16 6.63 -17.91
N PRO A 4 -8.22 6.88 -18.70
CA PRO A 4 -8.35 6.21 -19.98
C PRO A 4 -7.29 6.84 -20.88
N ASP A 5 -6.42 6.03 -21.47
CA ASP A 5 -6.03 6.16 -22.88
C ASP A 5 -5.16 4.97 -23.30
N GLY A 6 -5.45 4.49 -24.52
CA GLY A 6 -4.78 3.35 -25.11
C GLY A 6 -3.27 3.53 -25.21
N ILE A 7 -2.57 2.38 -25.20
CA ILE A 7 -1.11 2.23 -25.31
C ILE A 7 -0.37 2.57 -24.00
N ALA A 8 -0.33 1.58 -23.08
CA ALA A 8 0.67 1.39 -22.01
C ALA A 8 1.42 2.68 -21.54
N GLN A 9 0.67 3.65 -21.02
CA GLN A 9 1.22 4.87 -20.47
C GLN A 9 1.99 4.53 -19.18
N SER A 10 3.18 5.09 -19.03
CA SER A 10 3.94 4.95 -17.80
C SER A 10 3.23 5.70 -16.67
N LYS A 11 3.16 5.11 -15.47
CA LYS A 11 2.53 5.71 -14.29
C LYS A 11 3.58 5.85 -13.21
N THR A 12 3.83 7.07 -12.73
CA THR A 12 4.71 7.32 -11.59
C THR A 12 3.88 7.82 -10.43
N GLY A 13 4.17 7.34 -9.23
CA GLY A 13 3.49 7.76 -8.02
C GLY A 13 4.45 8.02 -6.87
N ILE A 14 4.07 8.95 -6.01
CA ILE A 14 4.65 9.15 -4.68
C ILE A 14 3.53 9.02 -3.66
N GLU A 15 3.77 8.25 -2.62
CA GLU A 15 2.86 8.05 -1.50
C GLU A 15 3.61 8.36 -0.21
N ASN A 16 2.91 8.94 0.75
CA ASN A 16 3.44 9.11 2.09
C ASN A 16 2.32 8.98 3.10
N TYR A 17 2.45 8.00 3.99
CA TYR A 17 1.50 7.74 5.07
C TYR A 17 2.06 8.23 6.39
N ASN A 18 1.24 8.96 7.15
CA ASN A 18 1.60 9.46 8.47
C ASN A 18 0.69 8.80 9.50
N MET A 19 1.26 8.00 10.40
CA MET A 19 0.56 7.47 11.55
C MET A 19 0.51 8.53 12.66
N LEU A 20 -0.70 8.82 13.12
CA LEU A 20 -0.99 9.74 14.21
C LEU A 20 -1.50 8.91 15.39
N SER A 21 -0.57 8.27 16.10
CA SER A 21 -0.83 7.55 17.35
C SER A 21 -0.24 8.33 18.52
N ALA A 22 -1.04 8.50 19.58
CA ALA A 22 -0.64 9.30 20.74
C ALA A 22 0.59 8.70 21.43
N GLY A 23 1.71 9.43 21.43
CA GLY A 23 2.95 9.03 22.11
C GLY A 23 4.01 8.37 21.24
N GLU A 24 3.74 8.12 19.95
CA GLU A 24 4.76 7.62 19.02
C GLU A 24 5.47 8.77 18.29
N ALA A 25 6.76 8.58 18.03
CA ALA A 25 7.54 9.54 17.27
C ALA A 25 7.11 9.52 15.80
N TYR A 26 7.08 10.70 15.18
CA TYR A 26 6.83 10.82 13.75
C TYR A 26 7.88 10.05 12.94
N VAL A 27 7.41 9.16 12.06
CA VAL A 27 8.27 8.46 11.10
C VAL A 27 7.81 8.84 9.70
N TRP A 28 8.73 9.43 8.93
CA TRP A 28 8.50 9.73 7.52
C TRP A 28 8.61 8.45 6.70
N MET A 29 7.53 8.05 6.00
CA MET A 29 7.42 6.77 5.28
C MET A 29 7.09 6.99 3.80
N PRO A 30 8.01 7.56 3.01
CA PRO A 30 7.78 7.79 1.59
C PRO A 30 7.89 6.48 0.80
N VAL A 31 7.01 6.35 -0.19
CA VAL A 31 7.05 5.33 -1.23
C VAL A 31 7.08 6.03 -2.57
N VAL A 32 7.97 5.59 -3.46
CA VAL A 32 8.03 6.06 -4.85
C VAL A 32 7.93 4.84 -5.74
N HIS A 33 6.98 4.84 -6.66
CA HIS A 33 6.81 3.74 -7.59
C HIS A 33 6.75 4.22 -9.04
N HIS A 34 7.12 3.33 -9.95
CA HIS A 34 7.07 3.58 -11.38
C HIS A 34 6.65 2.30 -12.11
N LYS A 35 5.56 2.40 -12.89
CA LYS A 35 5.16 1.42 -13.89
C LYS A 35 5.58 1.91 -15.26
N GLY A 36 6.57 1.26 -15.86
CA GLY A 36 7.07 1.55 -17.20
C GLY A 36 6.29 0.84 -18.30
N ARG A 37 6.77 0.99 -19.53
CA ARG A 37 6.19 0.31 -20.72
C ARG A 37 6.27 -1.21 -20.57
N LYS A 38 5.27 -1.92 -21.10
CA LYS A 38 5.11 -3.39 -20.98
C LYS A 38 4.93 -3.93 -19.55
N GLY A 39 4.58 -3.05 -18.60
CA GLY A 39 4.24 -3.43 -17.23
C GLY A 39 5.43 -3.68 -16.32
N PHE A 40 6.67 -3.32 -16.70
CA PHE A 40 7.78 -3.38 -15.75
C PHE A 40 7.51 -2.40 -14.60
N TYR A 41 7.65 -2.87 -13.36
CA TYR A 41 7.33 -2.09 -12.17
C TYR A 41 8.53 -2.02 -11.23
N THR A 42 8.76 -0.84 -10.66
CA THR A 42 9.76 -0.62 -9.62
C THR A 42 9.17 0.20 -8.50
N GLU A 43 9.58 -0.08 -7.27
CA GLU A 43 9.12 0.65 -6.09
C GLU A 43 10.26 0.81 -5.09
N MET A 44 10.38 1.99 -4.49
CA MET A 44 11.36 2.31 -3.47
C MET A 44 10.63 2.80 -2.24
N ARG A 45 11.05 2.33 -1.07
CA ARG A 45 10.43 2.68 0.21
C ARG A 45 11.49 3.06 1.23
N TYR A 46 11.13 3.94 2.15
CA TYR A 46 11.95 4.24 3.31
C TYR A 46 11.11 4.17 4.59
N ASN A 47 11.71 3.63 5.65
CA ASN A 47 11.08 3.37 6.94
C ASN A 47 9.85 2.45 6.91
N TYR A 48 9.61 1.73 5.81
CA TYR A 48 8.38 0.96 5.61
C TYR A 48 8.40 -0.39 6.32
N GLU A 49 9.50 -1.15 6.20
CA GLU A 49 9.68 -2.42 6.91
C GLU A 49 10.13 -2.22 8.37
N ALA A 50 10.97 -1.22 8.63
CA ALA A 50 11.47 -0.83 9.95
C ALA A 50 12.08 0.58 9.89
N ALA A 51 12.27 1.23 11.03
CA ALA A 51 12.97 2.52 11.08
C ALA A 51 14.40 2.41 10.50
N LYS A 52 14.87 3.48 9.83
CA LYS A 52 16.18 3.58 9.17
C LYS A 52 16.44 2.44 8.17
N THR A 53 15.41 1.98 7.50
CA THR A 53 15.49 0.90 6.52
C THR A 53 14.98 1.38 5.17
N ALA A 54 15.72 1.08 4.11
CA ALA A 54 15.32 1.31 2.73
C ALA A 54 15.03 -0.01 2.03
N SER A 55 14.06 -0.02 1.14
CA SER A 55 13.77 -1.18 0.30
C SER A 55 13.55 -0.79 -1.15
N VAL A 56 13.94 -1.68 -2.05
CA VAL A 56 13.75 -1.54 -3.49
C VAL A 56 13.14 -2.81 -4.02
N TYR A 57 12.05 -2.67 -4.76
CA TYR A 57 11.30 -3.74 -5.39
C TYR A 57 11.34 -3.59 -6.90
N ALA A 58 11.34 -4.73 -7.59
CA ALA A 58 11.14 -4.83 -9.02
C ALA A 58 10.17 -5.97 -9.34
N GLY A 59 9.32 -5.77 -10.33
CA GLY A 59 8.27 -6.71 -10.67
C GLY A 59 7.64 -6.45 -12.02
N LYS A 60 6.50 -7.11 -12.24
CA LYS A 60 5.71 -6.95 -13.46
C LYS A 60 4.24 -6.80 -13.13
N SER A 61 3.66 -5.70 -13.57
CA SER A 61 2.24 -5.42 -13.52
C SER A 61 1.51 -6.11 -14.68
N PHE A 62 0.42 -6.79 -14.34
CA PHE A 62 -0.54 -7.37 -15.25
C PHE A 62 -1.85 -6.61 -15.07
N SER A 63 -2.19 -5.78 -16.05
CA SER A 63 -3.40 -4.95 -16.00
C SER A 63 -4.36 -5.32 -17.12
N ARG A 64 -5.64 -5.20 -16.84
CA ARG A 64 -6.70 -5.26 -17.86
C ARG A 64 -7.73 -4.19 -17.53
N ASP A 65 -8.07 -3.38 -18.53
CA ASP A 65 -9.16 -2.42 -18.43
C ASP A 65 -10.41 -3.00 -19.11
N ALA A 66 -11.48 -3.18 -18.33
CA ALA A 66 -12.74 -3.78 -18.77
C ALA A 66 -13.88 -3.38 -17.81
N ALA A 67 -15.05 -4.01 -17.91
CA ALA A 67 -16.13 -3.77 -16.94
C ALA A 67 -15.70 -4.08 -15.49
N LEU A 68 -14.88 -5.13 -15.33
CA LEU A 68 -14.07 -5.40 -14.16
C LEU A 68 -12.61 -5.14 -14.56
N SER A 69 -12.06 -4.02 -14.12
CA SER A 69 -10.66 -3.67 -14.33
C SER A 69 -9.81 -4.22 -13.20
N TYR A 70 -8.57 -4.61 -13.52
CA TYR A 70 -7.61 -5.06 -12.52
C TYR A 70 -6.19 -4.61 -12.85
N ASP A 71 -5.38 -4.48 -11.81
CA ASP A 71 -3.92 -4.37 -11.86
C ASP A 71 -3.33 -5.29 -10.80
N ILE A 72 -2.49 -6.25 -11.19
CA ILE A 72 -1.83 -7.15 -10.25
C ILE A 72 -0.34 -7.11 -10.52
N THR A 73 0.44 -6.74 -9.50
CA THR A 73 1.87 -6.51 -9.61
C THR A 73 2.62 -7.37 -8.59
N PRO A 74 2.95 -8.63 -8.93
CA PRO A 74 3.95 -9.39 -8.19
C PRO A 74 5.34 -8.78 -8.37
N MET A 75 6.08 -8.71 -7.27
CA MET A 75 7.41 -8.13 -7.20
C MET A 75 8.27 -8.81 -6.13
N ALA A 76 9.58 -8.70 -6.29
CA ALA A 76 10.56 -9.09 -5.30
C ALA A 76 11.44 -7.88 -4.98
N GLY A 77 11.93 -7.81 -3.75
CA GLY A 77 12.69 -6.68 -3.28
C GLY A 77 13.83 -7.04 -2.34
N LEU A 78 14.77 -6.10 -2.24
CA LEU A 78 15.86 -6.12 -1.28
C LEU A 78 15.58 -5.06 -0.20
N VAL A 79 15.86 -5.42 1.04
CA VAL A 79 15.65 -4.56 2.22
C VAL A 79 17.00 -4.37 2.90
N LEU A 80 17.39 -3.12 3.17
CA LEU A 80 18.72 -2.73 3.65
C LEU A 80 18.61 -1.67 4.75
N GLY A 81 19.36 -1.86 5.84
CA GLY A 81 19.37 -0.96 6.99
C GLY A 81 19.35 -1.73 8.30
N GLU A 82 18.68 -1.18 9.31
CA GLU A 82 18.44 -1.88 10.59
C GLU A 82 17.73 -3.22 10.37
N TYR A 83 16.75 -3.26 9.46
CA TYR A 83 16.23 -4.50 8.92
C TYR A 83 16.92 -4.81 7.59
N THR A 84 17.54 -5.98 7.47
CA THR A 84 18.22 -6.38 6.23
C THR A 84 17.73 -7.75 5.78
N GLY A 85 17.37 -7.88 4.50
CA GLY A 85 16.99 -9.15 3.92
C GLY A 85 16.29 -9.04 2.57
N GLY A 86 15.37 -9.97 2.31
CA GLY A 86 14.68 -10.07 1.02
C GLY A 86 13.16 -10.12 1.21
N SER A 87 12.43 -9.58 0.26
CA SER A 87 10.97 -9.50 0.31
C SER A 87 10.33 -9.99 -0.97
N ALA A 88 9.18 -10.63 -0.85
CA ALA A 88 8.27 -10.91 -1.96
C ALA A 88 6.94 -10.21 -1.67
N ALA A 89 6.42 -9.48 -2.64
CA ALA A 89 5.21 -8.68 -2.48
C ALA A 89 4.30 -8.73 -3.70
N VAL A 90 3.03 -8.41 -3.47
CA VAL A 90 2.00 -8.30 -4.51
C VAL A 90 1.14 -7.09 -4.19
N ASN A 91 1.10 -6.13 -5.13
CA ASN A 91 0.10 -5.08 -5.13
C ASN A 91 -1.06 -5.50 -6.05
N MET A 92 -2.29 -5.29 -5.62
CA MET A 92 -3.51 -5.65 -6.35
C MET A 92 -4.50 -4.51 -6.27
N GLU A 93 -5.04 -4.11 -7.42
CA GLU A 93 -6.16 -3.20 -7.55
C GLU A 93 -7.24 -3.86 -8.40
N LEU A 94 -8.49 -3.81 -7.96
CA LEU A 94 -9.66 -4.25 -8.69
C LEU A 94 -10.69 -3.12 -8.69
N GLU A 95 -11.24 -2.79 -9.85
CA GLU A 95 -12.30 -1.78 -9.98
C GLU A 95 -13.49 -2.39 -10.73
N TYR A 96 -14.68 -2.29 -10.14
CA TYR A 96 -15.95 -2.68 -10.78
C TYR A 96 -17.00 -1.59 -10.54
N LYS A 97 -17.35 -0.87 -11.62
CA LYS A 97 -18.25 0.29 -11.57
C LYS A 97 -17.75 1.37 -10.58
N LYS A 98 -18.39 1.46 -9.42
CA LYS A 98 -18.09 2.42 -8.35
C LYS A 98 -17.48 1.73 -7.12
N VAL A 99 -17.26 0.42 -7.18
CA VAL A 99 -16.64 -0.34 -6.10
C VAL A 99 -15.20 -0.62 -6.50
N PHE A 100 -14.28 -0.49 -5.54
CA PHE A 100 -12.90 -0.87 -5.74
C PHE A 100 -12.40 -1.73 -4.57
N PHE A 101 -11.40 -2.55 -4.85
CA PHE A 101 -10.64 -3.29 -3.86
C PHE A 101 -9.16 -3.06 -4.13
N SER A 102 -8.40 -2.72 -3.08
CA SER A 102 -6.94 -2.61 -3.14
C SER A 102 -6.31 -3.50 -2.09
N SER A 103 -5.18 -4.12 -2.40
CA SER A 103 -4.43 -4.94 -1.47
C SER A 103 -2.94 -4.86 -1.73
N GLN A 104 -2.17 -4.56 -0.70
CA GLN A 104 -0.72 -4.64 -0.70
C GLN A 104 -0.30 -5.75 0.26
N THR A 105 0.29 -6.81 -0.27
CA THR A 105 0.75 -7.96 0.51
C THR A 105 2.25 -8.07 0.40
N GLN A 106 2.94 -8.34 1.51
CA GLN A 106 4.35 -8.67 1.49
C GLN A 106 4.68 -9.78 2.48
N TYR A 107 5.73 -10.53 2.13
CA TYR A 107 6.43 -11.42 3.03
C TYR A 107 7.91 -11.07 2.99
N THR A 108 8.44 -10.67 4.14
CA THR A 108 9.83 -10.22 4.26
C THR A 108 10.61 -11.16 5.16
N LEU A 109 11.75 -11.61 4.65
CA LEU A 109 12.75 -12.41 5.36
C LEU A 109 13.81 -11.48 5.92
N ASN A 110 14.10 -11.60 7.21
CA ASN A 110 15.24 -10.97 7.85
C ASN A 110 16.44 -11.92 7.75
N LYS A 111 17.60 -11.39 7.35
CA LYS A 111 18.85 -12.11 7.20
C LYS A 111 19.50 -12.46 8.55
N ASN A 112 19.30 -11.60 9.55
CA ASN A 112 19.98 -11.64 10.84
C ASN A 112 19.16 -12.40 11.90
N ASP A 113 17.83 -12.26 11.89
CA ASP A 113 16.95 -12.96 12.84
C ASP A 113 15.65 -13.47 12.18
N ARG A 114 15.52 -14.80 12.08
CA ARG A 114 14.33 -15.45 11.51
C ARG A 114 13.04 -15.13 12.27
N ALA A 115 13.12 -14.81 13.57
CA ALA A 115 11.95 -14.42 14.36
C ALA A 115 11.30 -13.12 13.85
N GLU A 116 12.10 -12.25 13.21
CA GLU A 116 11.66 -10.99 12.62
C GLU A 116 11.15 -11.13 11.18
N ASN A 117 11.11 -12.35 10.61
CA ASN A 117 10.40 -12.54 9.34
C ASN A 117 8.93 -12.24 9.56
N PHE A 118 8.32 -11.50 8.64
CA PHE A 118 6.93 -11.11 8.80
C PHE A 118 6.14 -11.20 7.50
N PHE A 119 4.87 -11.52 7.65
CA PHE A 119 3.84 -11.33 6.65
C PHE A 119 3.06 -10.08 7.01
N PHE A 120 2.82 -9.23 6.01
CA PHE A 120 2.01 -8.03 6.15
C PHE A 120 1.02 -7.95 5.01
N ASN A 121 -0.21 -7.55 5.31
CA ASN A 121 -1.23 -7.22 4.33
C ASN A 121 -1.95 -5.94 4.75
N TRP A 122 -2.06 -5.00 3.82
CA TRP A 122 -2.98 -3.88 3.90
C TRP A 122 -4.02 -4.06 2.80
N SER A 123 -5.30 -4.01 3.14
CA SER A 123 -6.38 -4.13 2.15
C SER A 123 -7.47 -3.11 2.38
N GLU A 124 -8.12 -2.72 1.29
CA GLU A 124 -9.14 -1.69 1.24
C GLU A 124 -10.29 -2.16 0.37
N LEU A 125 -11.51 -1.99 0.85
CA LEU A 125 -12.73 -2.19 0.07
C LEU A 125 -13.56 -0.92 0.14
N GLY A 126 -13.73 -0.26 -1.00
CA GLY A 126 -14.32 1.06 -1.05
C GLY A 126 -15.41 1.21 -2.10
N TYR A 127 -16.25 2.22 -1.87
CA TYR A 127 -17.25 2.71 -2.80
C TYR A 127 -16.99 4.19 -3.11
N GLN A 128 -16.87 4.50 -4.40
CA GLN A 128 -16.61 5.83 -4.92
C GLN A 128 -17.87 6.35 -5.66
N PRO A 129 -18.83 6.96 -4.96
CA PRO A 129 -20.04 7.50 -5.58
C PRO A 129 -19.76 8.69 -6.50
N LEU A 130 -18.73 9.47 -6.17
CA LEU A 130 -18.35 10.75 -6.77
C LEU A 130 -16.89 10.72 -7.21
N LYS A 131 -16.54 11.48 -8.24
CA LYS A 131 -15.15 11.52 -8.74
C LYS A 131 -14.13 12.00 -7.70
N TRP A 132 -14.54 12.83 -6.75
CA TRP A 132 -13.67 13.44 -5.73
C TRP A 132 -13.75 12.76 -4.36
N PHE A 133 -14.60 11.75 -4.17
CA PHE A 133 -14.84 11.15 -2.85
C PHE A 133 -15.11 9.65 -2.90
N TYR A 134 -14.44 8.92 -2.02
CA TYR A 134 -14.75 7.54 -1.69
C TYR A 134 -14.75 7.28 -0.19
N ALA A 135 -15.41 6.22 0.22
CA ALA A 135 -15.38 5.71 1.58
C ALA A 135 -15.49 4.17 1.59
N GLY A 136 -15.05 3.55 2.68
CA GLY A 136 -15.04 2.10 2.78
C GLY A 136 -14.47 1.57 4.08
N ALA A 137 -14.04 0.31 4.03
CA ALA A 137 -13.35 -0.37 5.11
C ALA A 137 -11.90 -0.66 4.72
N SER A 138 -11.02 -0.66 5.72
CA SER A 138 -9.62 -1.04 5.59
C SER A 138 -9.28 -2.13 6.59
N THR A 139 -8.28 -2.95 6.25
CA THR A 139 -7.76 -3.99 7.13
C THR A 139 -6.25 -4.02 7.07
N GLN A 140 -5.61 -4.17 8.22
CA GLN A 140 -4.19 -4.39 8.35
C GLN A 140 -3.96 -5.73 9.05
N LEU A 141 -3.14 -6.61 8.48
CA LEU A 141 -2.81 -7.91 9.04
C LEU A 141 -1.30 -8.06 9.10
N THR A 142 -0.76 -8.17 10.31
CA THR A 142 0.66 -8.42 10.55
C THR A 142 0.85 -9.77 11.23
N LYS A 143 1.80 -10.58 10.76
CA LYS A 143 2.15 -11.85 11.36
C LYS A 143 3.66 -12.07 11.35
N LEU A 144 4.27 -12.04 12.52
CA LEU A 144 5.67 -12.42 12.72
C LEU A 144 5.86 -13.94 12.64
N TYR A 145 7.09 -14.39 12.40
CA TYR A 145 7.44 -15.80 12.36
C TYR A 145 7.11 -16.50 13.69
N ARG A 146 6.31 -17.57 13.62
CA ARG A 146 5.75 -18.30 14.78
C ARG A 146 4.89 -17.44 15.74
N GLY A 147 4.63 -16.19 15.42
CA GLY A 147 3.72 -15.30 16.14
C GLY A 147 2.25 -15.55 15.78
N LYS A 148 1.36 -15.06 16.64
CA LYS A 148 -0.07 -14.98 16.30
C LYS A 148 -0.29 -13.84 15.31
N PRO A 149 -1.17 -14.00 14.31
CA PRO A 149 -1.55 -12.88 13.45
C PRO A 149 -2.28 -11.81 14.25
N VAL A 150 -1.96 -10.55 14.00
CA VAL A 150 -2.65 -9.37 14.54
C VAL A 150 -3.39 -8.72 13.37
N ALA A 151 -4.71 -8.69 13.47
CA ALA A 151 -5.59 -8.08 12.47
C ALA A 151 -6.27 -6.85 13.06
N GLU A 152 -6.14 -5.72 12.37
CA GLU A 152 -6.78 -4.45 12.71
C GLU A 152 -7.77 -4.11 11.61
N TYR A 153 -8.99 -3.75 12.01
CA TYR A 153 -10.06 -3.34 11.11
C TYR A 153 -10.28 -1.84 11.27
N GLY A 154 -10.49 -1.17 10.15
CA GLY A 154 -10.66 0.27 10.11
C GLY A 154 -11.71 0.71 9.11
N LEU A 155 -12.04 1.99 9.22
CA LEU A 155 -12.82 2.71 8.22
C LEU A 155 -11.88 3.62 7.45
N MET A 156 -12.20 3.84 6.18
CA MET A 156 -11.45 4.75 5.32
C MET A 156 -12.36 5.74 4.60
N LEU A 157 -11.82 6.91 4.34
CA LEU A 157 -12.37 7.92 3.45
C LEU A 157 -11.23 8.50 2.61
N GLY A 158 -11.52 8.91 1.39
CA GLY A 158 -10.52 9.55 0.55
C GLY A 158 -11.07 10.66 -0.31
N LEU A 159 -10.27 11.71 -0.44
CA LEU A 159 -10.55 12.87 -1.27
C LEU A 159 -9.60 12.87 -2.47
N VAL A 160 -10.16 13.02 -3.67
CA VAL A 160 -9.41 12.98 -4.93
C VAL A 160 -9.46 14.35 -5.60
N PHE A 161 -8.30 14.97 -5.78
CA PHE A 161 -8.09 16.26 -6.42
C PHE A 161 -7.18 16.07 -7.64
N SER A 162 -7.77 15.69 -8.77
CA SER A 162 -7.04 15.41 -10.02
C SER A 162 -5.97 14.31 -9.84
N LYS A 163 -4.70 14.69 -9.70
CA LYS A 163 -3.56 13.79 -9.53
C LYS A 163 -3.25 13.45 -8.07
N ILE A 164 -3.86 14.16 -7.13
CA ILE A 164 -3.60 14.02 -5.70
C ILE A 164 -4.77 13.30 -5.05
N THR A 165 -4.48 12.30 -4.23
CA THR A 165 -5.44 11.59 -3.38
C THR A 165 -5.00 11.73 -1.93
N ILE A 166 -5.93 12.10 -1.06
CA ILE A 166 -5.72 12.20 0.39
C ILE A 166 -6.62 11.16 1.05
N PRO A 167 -6.10 9.95 1.33
CA PRO A 167 -6.80 8.97 2.13
C PRO A 167 -6.63 9.23 3.63
N VAL A 168 -7.68 8.94 4.39
CA VAL A 168 -7.71 8.99 5.85
C VAL A 168 -8.30 7.69 6.37
N TYR A 169 -7.62 7.09 7.34
CA TYR A 169 -8.01 5.84 7.96
C TYR A 169 -8.18 6.01 9.46
N VAL A 170 -9.13 5.27 10.01
CA VAL A 170 -9.35 5.14 11.45
C VAL A 170 -9.40 3.65 11.77
N PHE A 171 -8.35 3.14 12.41
CA PHE A 171 -8.29 1.77 12.92
C PHE A 171 -8.74 1.71 14.38
N ASP A 172 -9.32 0.58 14.77
CA ASP A 172 -9.99 0.38 16.05
C ASP A 172 -11.03 1.48 16.39
N PRO A 173 -11.96 1.82 15.46
CA PRO A 173 -12.84 2.98 15.64
C PRO A 173 -13.78 2.86 16.85
N LEU A 174 -14.07 1.63 17.30
CA LEU A 174 -14.95 1.31 18.42
C LEU A 174 -14.19 1.00 19.71
N GLY A 175 -12.88 0.78 19.66
CA GLY A 175 -12.07 0.48 20.83
C GLY A 175 -11.44 1.71 21.47
N LYS A 176 -10.54 1.44 22.42
CA LYS A 176 -9.89 2.48 23.23
C LYS A 176 -8.60 3.00 22.58
N ASN A 177 -8.02 2.26 21.63
CA ASN A 177 -6.71 2.54 21.05
C ASN A 177 -6.85 2.97 19.58
N LYS A 178 -7.56 4.09 19.37
CA LYS A 178 -7.81 4.62 18.02
C LYS A 178 -6.49 5.06 17.38
N ASN A 179 -6.23 4.53 16.20
CA ASN A 179 -5.09 4.92 15.38
C ASN A 179 -5.59 5.62 14.11
N TYR A 180 -5.01 6.78 13.83
CA TYR A 180 -5.35 7.57 12.64
C TYR A 180 -4.18 7.53 11.66
N ILE A 181 -4.49 7.34 10.38
CA ILE A 181 -3.48 7.37 9.32
C ILE A 181 -3.94 8.36 8.26
N ILE A 182 -3.07 9.28 7.88
CA ILE A 182 -3.33 10.24 6.80
C ILE A 182 -2.25 10.07 5.73
N GLY A 183 -2.70 9.73 4.52
CA GLY A 183 -1.84 9.61 3.35
C GLY A 183 -1.90 10.85 2.48
N ILE A 184 -0.85 11.06 1.68
CA ILE A 184 -0.89 11.92 0.50
C ILE A 184 -0.25 11.14 -0.63
N ASN A 185 -1.05 10.88 -1.68
CA ASN A 185 -0.65 10.13 -2.85
C ASN A 185 -0.74 11.05 -4.06
N ALA A 186 0.30 11.10 -4.88
CA ALA A 186 0.34 11.88 -6.11
C ALA A 186 0.77 11.00 -7.27
N GLU A 187 -0.02 10.94 -8.34
CA GLU A 187 0.24 10.09 -9.51
C GLU A 187 0.24 10.90 -10.82
N TRP A 188 1.19 10.65 -11.71
CA TRP A 188 1.30 11.33 -13.01
C TRP A 188 1.88 10.49 -14.15
#